data_AF-A0A1X6MHN2-F1
#
_entry.id   AF-A0A1X6MHN2-F1
#
_cell.length_a   1.000
_cell.length_b   1.000
_cell.length_c   1.000
_cell.angle_alpha   90.00
_cell.angle_beta   90.00
_cell.angle_gamma   90.00
#
_symmetry.space_group_name_H-M   'P 1'
#
loop_
_entity.id
_entity.type
_entity.pdbx_description
1 polymer ?
#
loop_
_entity_poly.entity_id
_entity_poly.type
_entity_poly.pdbx_seq_one_letter_code
_entity_poly.pdbx_strand_id
1 'polypeptide(L)' 'MVDSGATTKFINKRFIIENKVRTWKLKEPIPLYNIDGTLNKDGSISEVAVLQMQIGEHVEKTVFTVTDIG' A
#
# COMPACT_ATOMS: atom_id res chain seq x y z
N MET A 1 2.95 -5.08 10.28
CA MET A 1 4.37 -4.67 10.40
C MET A 1 4.40 -3.20 10.74
N VAL A 2 5.30 -2.76 11.61
CA VAL A 2 5.57 -1.34 11.86
C VAL A 2 6.93 -1.04 11.25
N ASP A 3 6.99 -0.04 10.38
CA ASP A 3 8.20 0.38 9.70
C ASP A 3 8.39 1.88 9.92
N SER A 4 9.43 2.26 10.67
CA SER A 4 9.76 3.65 10.95
C SER A 4 10.50 4.33 9.79
N GLY A 5 11.00 3.57 8.82
CA GLY A 5 11.63 4.08 7.60
C GLY A 5 10.62 4.37 6.48
N ALA A 6 9.39 3.86 6.59
CA ALA A 6 8.36 4.07 5.57
C ALA A 6 7.76 5.48 5.65
N THR A 7 7.85 6.23 4.55
CA THR A 7 7.18 7.55 4.42
C THR A 7 5.70 7.42 4.07
N THR A 8 5.29 6.30 3.47
CA THR A 8 3.91 6.03 3.09
C THR A 8 3.40 4.72 3.71
N LYS A 9 2.09 4.53 3.70
CA LYS A 9 1.44 3.32 4.20
C LYS A 9 1.20 2.35 3.05
N PHE A 10 1.67 1.12 3.18
CA PHE A 10 1.50 0.06 2.19
C PHE A 10 0.45 -0.96 2.63
N ILE A 11 -0.25 -1.55 1.67
CA ILE A 11 -1.12 -2.69 1.91
C ILE A 11 -0.91 -3.76 0.84
N ASN A 12 -0.75 -5.01 1.27
CA ASN A 12 -0.46 -6.11 0.36
C ASN A 12 -1.67 -6.41 -0.54
N LYS A 13 -1.41 -6.63 -1.83
CA LYS A 13 -2.45 -6.92 -2.83
C LYS A 13 -3.29 -8.16 -2.49
N ARG A 14 -2.72 -9.17 -1.83
CA ARG A 14 -3.44 -10.35 -1.35
C ARG A 14 -4.53 -9.98 -0.35
N PHE A 15 -4.23 -9.09 0.60
CA PHE A 15 -5.21 -8.61 1.58
C PHE A 15 -6.41 -7.93 0.88
N ILE A 16 -6.13 -7.13 -0.14
CA ILE A 16 -7.16 -6.46 -0.95
C ILE A 16 -8.11 -7.48 -1.58
N ILE A 17 -7.55 -8.52 -2.22
CA ILE A 17 -8.31 -9.55 -2.92
C ILE A 17 -9.14 -10.39 -1.93
N GLU A 18 -8.52 -10.90 -0.87
CA GLU A 18 -9.16 -11.77 0.12
C GLU A 18 -10.31 -11.07 0.85
N ASN A 19 -10.15 -9.77 1.14
CA ASN A 19 -11.15 -8.97 1.86
C ASN A 19 -12.07 -8.16 0.94
N LYS A 20 -11.95 -8.33 -0.39
CA LYS A 20 -12.76 -7.60 -1.40
C LYS A 20 -12.76 -6.08 -1.17
N VAL A 21 -11.61 -5.54 -0.80
CA VAL A 21 -11.44 -4.11 -0.56
C VAL A 21 -11.50 -3.38 -1.90
N ARG A 22 -12.32 -2.32 -1.96
CA ARG A 22 -12.37 -1.46 -3.14
C ARG A 22 -11.07 -0.66 -3.26
N THR A 23 -10.50 -0.65 -4.47
CA THR A 23 -9.35 0.17 -4.84
C THR A 23 -9.74 1.30 -5.79
N TRP A 24 -8.84 2.27 -5.91
CA TRP A 24 -8.92 3.34 -6.89
C TRP A 24 -7.60 3.41 -7.65
N LYS A 25 -7.68 3.51 -8.98
CA LYS A 25 -6.50 3.66 -9.84
C LYS A 25 -5.91 5.06 -9.66
N LEU A 26 -4.59 5.11 -9.58
CA LEU A 26 -3.83 6.34 -9.71
C LEU A 26 -3.91 6.86 -11.15
N LYS A 27 -3.86 8.18 -11.32
CA LYS A 27 -3.80 8.80 -12.65
C LYS A 27 -2.52 8.38 -13.39
N GLU A 28 -1.41 8.32 -12.65
CA GLU A 28 -0.09 7.93 -13.16
C GLU A 28 0.51 6.90 -12.19
N PRO A 29 0.96 5.72 -12.69
CA PRO A 29 1.63 4.73 -11.85
C PRO A 29 2.97 5.26 -11.30
N ILE A 30 3.32 4.84 -10.09
CA ILE A 30 4.57 5.22 -9.42
C ILE A 30 5.52 4.02 -9.45
N PRO A 31 6.70 4.11 -10.09
CA PRO A 31 7.70 3.05 -10.05
C PRO A 31 8.16 2.78 -8.61
N LEU A 32 8.13 1.52 -8.20
CA LEU A 32 8.62 1.10 -6.89
C LEU A 32 9.94 0.33 -7.05
N TYR A 33 10.97 0.74 -6.32
CA TYR A 33 12.28 0.10 -6.33
C TYR A 33 12.57 -0.51 -4.95
N ASN A 34 13.22 -1.66 -4.96
CA ASN A 34 13.73 -2.30 -3.75
C ASN A 34 14.98 -1.58 -3.24
N ILE A 35 15.45 -1.95 -2.04
CA ILE A 35 16.64 -1.36 -1.41
C ILE A 35 17.90 -1.53 -2.27
N ASP A 36 17.99 -2.63 -3.01
CA ASP A 36 19.11 -2.90 -3.93
C ASP A 36 19.01 -2.12 -5.27
N GLY A 37 17.98 -1.30 -5.44
CA GLY A 37 17.75 -0.48 -6.63
C GLY A 37 17.05 -1.22 -7.78
N THR A 38 16.73 -2.51 -7.63
CA THR A 38 15.96 -3.24 -8.64
C THR A 38 14.50 -2.82 -8.64
N LEU A 39 13.81 -2.94 -9.79
CA LEU A 39 12.37 -2.72 -9.84
C LEU A 39 11.68 -3.78 -8.97
N ASN A 40 10.72 -3.35 -8.15
CA ASN A 40 9.94 -4.25 -7.32
C ASN A 40 9.21 -5.29 -8.20
N LYS A 41 9.00 -6.50 -7.67
CA LYS A 41 8.37 -7.63 -8.39
C LYS A 41 6.94 -7.32 -8.84
N ASP A 42 6.21 -6.50 -8.09
CA ASP A 42 4.86 -6.02 -8.44
C ASP A 42 4.92 -4.84 -9.44
N GLY A 43 6.12 -4.39 -9.79
CA GLY A 43 6.37 -3.31 -10.73
C GLY A 43 6.06 -1.95 -10.11
N SER A 44 5.06 -1.28 -10.68
CA SER A 44 4.65 0.06 -10.26
C SER A 44 3.39 0.03 -9.38
N ILE A 45 3.34 0.90 -8.39
CA ILE A 45 2.13 1.18 -7.63
C ILE A 45 1.15 1.88 -8.57
N SER A 46 -0.01 1.27 -8.79
CA SER A 46 -1.04 1.80 -9.70
C SER A 46 -2.40 1.99 -9.02
N GLU A 47 -2.55 1.50 -7.79
CA GLU A 47 -3.80 1.51 -7.05
C GLU A 47 -3.59 1.91 -5.60
N VAL A 48 -4.62 2.54 -5.03
CA VAL A 48 -4.72 2.85 -3.60
C VAL A 48 -6.00 2.27 -3.01
N ALA A 49 -5.97 1.97 -1.72
CA ALA A 49 -7.14 1.65 -0.91
C ALA A 49 -7.32 2.73 0.17
N VAL A 50 -8.56 3.07 0.47
CA VAL A 50 -8.91 4.02 1.53
C VAL A 50 -9.66 3.25 2.59
N LEU A 51 -9.04 3.12 3.76
CA LEU A 51 -9.54 2.29 4.86
C LEU A 51 -9.65 3.10 6.13
N GLN A 52 -10.59 2.72 6.98
CA GLN A 52 -10.60 3.14 8.38
C GLN A 52 -9.65 2.23 9.15
N MET A 53 -8.66 2.83 9.79
CA MET A 53 -7.69 2.17 10.64
C MET A 53 -7.97 2.55 12.09
N GLN A 54 -8.00 1.56 12.98
CA GLN A 54 -8.15 1.76 14.41
C GLN A 54 -6.93 1.18 15.15
N ILE A 55 -6.33 1.97 16.02
CA ILE A 55 -5.22 1.59 16.89
C ILE A 55 -5.57 2.04 18.31
N GLY A 56 -5.97 1.10 19.17
CA GLY A 56 -6.53 1.44 20.48
C GLY A 56 -7.80 2.30 20.32
N GLU A 57 -7.79 3.48 20.94
CA GLU A 57 -8.87 4.46 20.84
C GLU A 57 -8.73 5.42 19.64
N HIS A 58 -7.57 5.43 18.96
CA HIS A 58 -7.36 6.26 17.77
C HIS A 58 -8.01 5.63 16.54
N VAL A 59 -8.84 6.41 15.84
CA VAL A 59 -9.48 6.01 14.59
C VAL A 59 -9.18 7.04 13.52
N GLU A 60 -8.61 6.60 12.41
CA GLU A 60 -8.35 7.47 11.26
C GLU A 60 -8.77 6.81 9.94
N LYS A 61 -9.25 7.63 9.01
CA LYS A 61 -9.39 7.21 7.60
C LYS A 61 -8.10 7.56 6.89
N THR A 62 -7.41 6.55 6.35
CA THR A 62 -6.12 6.75 5.69
C THR A 62 -6.07 6.07 4.33
N VAL A 63 -5.19 6.57 3.49
CA VAL A 63 -4.86 5.99 2.18
C VAL A 63 -3.70 5.00 2.36
N PHE A 64 -3.81 3.86 1.70
CA PHE A 64 -2.76 2.85 1.56
C PHE A 64 -2.44 2.65 0.09
N THR A 65 -1.15 2.62 -0.26
CA THR A 65 -0.70 2.20 -1.59
C THR A 65 -0.72 0.68 -1.70
N VAL A 66 -1.33 0.15 -2.76
CA VAL A 66 -1.47 -1.30 -2.97
C VAL A 66 -0.23 -1.82 -3.70
N THR A 67 0.58 -2.62 -3.00
CA THR A 67 1.79 -3.23 -3.55
C THR A 67 2.35 -4.26 -2.56
N ASP A 68 3.10 -5.23 -3.07
CA ASP A 68 3.92 -6.13 -2.27
C ASP A 68 5.37 -5.61 -2.17
N ILE A 69 5.77 -5.19 -0.96
CA ILE A 69 7.11 -4.64 -0.71
C ILE A 69 8.18 -5.71 -0.41
N GLY A 70 7.86 -7.00 -0.57
CA GLY A 70 8.81 -8.10 -0.37
C GLY A 70 8.63 -8.79 0.96
#